data_AF-A0A917LN60-F1
#
_entry.id   AF-A0A917LN60-F1
#
_cell.length_a   1.000
_cell.length_b   1.000
_cell.length_c   1.000
_cell.angle_alpha   90.00
_cell.angle_beta   90.00
_cell.angle_gamma   90.00
#
_symmetry.space_group_name_H-M   'P 1'
#
loop_
_entity.id
_entity.type
_entity.pdbx_description
1 polymer ?
#
loop_
_entity_poly.entity_id
_entity_poly.type
_entity_poly.pdbx_seq_one_letter_code
_entity_poly.pdbx_strand_id
1 'polypeptide(L)'
;MEPEKFANGFRLPRSSEFMQILGIVGVAFFGICSIFAFKKLFDKKAGLIINKQGITDNSGGTSIGLVKWNDIIGIRMEQVHSQKFMMLEVSNPEYYIDLKKNRIGKMAMRANYDKFGSPISISANSLKINFAKLQALIEEQYKINNEIKIKSGAEIEIGKEIFTN
;
A
#
# COMPACT_ATOMS: atom_id res chain seq x y z
N MET A 1 -12.21 -21.36 -36.99
CA MET A 1 -12.62 -20.20 -36.15
C MET A 1 -12.79 -19.04 -37.12
N GLU A 2 -14.02 -18.56 -37.32
CA GLU A 2 -14.34 -17.57 -38.37
C GLU A 2 -13.99 -16.14 -37.88
N PRO A 3 -13.04 -15.42 -38.50
CA PRO A 3 -12.63 -14.08 -38.08
C PRO A 3 -13.74 -13.02 -38.24
N GLU A 4 -14.69 -13.30 -39.13
CA GLU A 4 -15.84 -12.44 -39.45
C GLU A 4 -16.90 -12.35 -38.34
N LYS A 5 -16.87 -13.25 -37.34
CA LYS A 5 -17.71 -13.14 -36.13
C LYS A 5 -17.21 -12.09 -35.14
N PHE A 6 -15.93 -11.71 -35.19
CA PHE A 6 -15.35 -10.67 -34.33
C PHE A 6 -15.50 -9.27 -34.93
N ALA A 7 -15.66 -9.16 -36.26
CA ALA A 7 -15.79 -7.87 -36.94
C ALA A 7 -17.15 -7.19 -36.71
N ASN A 8 -18.18 -7.93 -36.31
CA ASN A 8 -19.57 -7.45 -36.30
C ASN A 8 -20.21 -7.26 -34.91
N GLY A 9 -19.44 -7.45 -33.82
CA GLY A 9 -20.01 -7.50 -32.46
C GLY A 9 -20.23 -6.15 -31.76
N PHE A 10 -19.60 -5.07 -32.20
CA PHE A 10 -19.65 -3.78 -31.49
C PHE A 10 -20.04 -2.63 -32.42
N ARG A 11 -21.32 -2.57 -32.77
CA ARG A 11 -21.90 -1.42 -33.47
C ARG A 11 -22.11 -0.30 -32.45
N LEU A 12 -21.07 0.49 -32.18
CA LEU A 12 -21.23 1.76 -31.46
C LEU A 12 -22.24 2.62 -32.23
N PRO A 13 -23.26 3.21 -31.56
CA PRO A 13 -24.18 4.11 -32.23
C PRO A 13 -23.39 5.30 -32.78
N ARG A 14 -23.31 5.43 -34.12
CA ARG A 14 -22.60 6.52 -34.81
C ARG A 14 -23.40 7.82 -34.86
N SER A 15 -24.24 8.07 -33.86
CA SER A 15 -24.93 9.37 -33.75
C SER A 15 -23.93 10.45 -33.32
N SER A 16 -23.99 11.63 -33.97
CA SER A 16 -23.11 12.77 -33.68
C SER A 16 -23.11 13.13 -32.19
N GLU A 17 -24.29 13.12 -31.56
CA GLU A 17 -24.49 13.41 -30.13
C GLU A 17 -23.75 12.44 -29.22
N PHE A 18 -23.82 11.13 -29.50
CA PHE A 18 -23.13 10.10 -28.73
C PHE A 18 -21.61 10.26 -28.79
N MET A 19 -21.07 10.56 -29.97
CA MET A 19 -19.64 10.83 -30.15
C MET A 19 -19.20 12.09 -29.39
N GLN A 20 -20.03 13.14 -29.39
CA GLN A 20 -19.77 14.36 -28.62
C GLN A 20 -19.77 14.10 -27.11
N ILE A 21 -20.75 13.36 -26.58
CA ILE A 21 -20.82 12.99 -25.17
C ILE A 21 -19.60 12.16 -24.75
N LEU A 22 -19.24 11.13 -25.54
CA LEU A 22 -18.04 10.34 -25.28
C LEU A 22 -16.76 11.19 -25.31
N GLY A 23 -16.66 12.14 -26.24
CA GLY A 23 -15.55 13.09 -26.30
C GLY A 23 -15.46 13.94 -25.03
N ILE A 24 -16.58 14.50 -24.58
CA ILE A 24 -16.65 15.32 -23.35
C ILE A 24 -16.27 14.49 -22.12
N VAL A 25 -16.82 13.28 -21.97
CA VAL A 25 -16.51 12.37 -20.87
C VAL A 25 -15.03 11.97 -20.91
N GLY A 26 -14.49 11.67 -22.09
CA GLY A 26 -13.08 11.36 -22.29
C GLY A 26 -12.18 12.52 -21.88
N VAL A 27 -12.44 13.74 -22.37
CA VAL A 27 -11.67 14.94 -22.03
C VAL A 27 -11.75 15.23 -20.53
N ALA A 28 -12.93 15.12 -19.92
CA ALA A 28 -13.09 15.32 -18.48
C ALA A 28 -12.29 14.28 -17.68
N PHE A 29 -12.40 13.00 -18.04
CA PHE A 29 -11.68 11.92 -17.37
C PHE A 29 -10.16 12.07 -17.49
N PHE A 30 -9.64 12.19 -18.72
CA PHE A 30 -8.21 12.33 -18.96
C PHE A 30 -7.66 13.65 -18.45
N GLY A 31 -8.45 14.73 -18.49
CA GLY A 31 -8.10 16.01 -17.88
C GLY A 31 -7.88 15.89 -16.37
N ILE A 32 -8.82 15.26 -15.65
CA ILE A 32 -8.68 14.99 -14.21
C ILE A 32 -7.48 14.09 -13.93
N CYS A 33 -7.33 12.98 -14.64
CA CYS A 33 -6.19 12.07 -14.49
C CYS A 33 -4.85 12.78 -14.72
N SER A 34 -4.77 13.65 -15.72
CA SER A 34 -3.56 14.41 -16.03
C SER A 34 -3.17 15.33 -14.88
N ILE A 35 -4.13 16.06 -14.28
CA ILE A 35 -3.87 16.91 -13.11
C ILE A 35 -3.27 16.09 -11.97
N PHE A 36 -3.83 14.91 -11.67
CA PHE A 36 -3.28 14.03 -10.63
C PHE A 36 -1.87 13.52 -10.97
N ALA A 37 -1.63 13.11 -12.22
CA ALA A 37 -0.33 12.65 -12.69
C ALA A 37 0.74 13.75 -12.59
N PHE A 38 0.43 14.97 -13.03
CA PHE A 38 1.34 16.12 -12.90
C PHE A 38 1.65 16.43 -11.43
N LYS A 39 0.64 16.46 -10.56
CA LYS A 39 0.86 16.69 -9.12
C LYS A 39 1.78 15.63 -8.51
N LYS A 40 1.64 14.37 -8.93
CA LYS A 40 2.50 13.27 -8.45
C LYS A 40 3.92 13.34 -9.00
N LEU A 41 4.11 13.85 -10.23
CA LEU A 41 5.44 14.02 -10.84
C LEU A 41 6.30 15.05 -10.08
N PHE A 42 5.67 16.09 -9.53
CA PHE A 42 6.34 17.10 -8.70
C PHE A 42 6.36 16.77 -7.20
N ASP A 43 5.81 15.62 -6.79
CA ASP A 43 5.82 15.18 -5.40
C ASP A 43 7.22 14.70 -5.00
N LYS A 44 7.92 15.50 -4.19
CA LYS A 44 9.26 15.18 -3.67
C LYS A 44 9.24 14.31 -2.42
N LYS A 45 8.07 13.89 -1.93
CA LYS A 45 7.97 13.04 -0.74
C LYS A 45 8.64 11.69 -1.01
N ALA A 46 9.45 11.24 -0.07
CA ALA A 46 9.99 9.89 -0.11
C ALA A 46 8.82 8.88 -0.15
N GLY A 47 8.80 8.04 -1.19
CA GLY A 47 7.73 7.06 -1.40
C GLY A 47 7.66 6.01 -0.27
N LEU A 48 8.79 5.71 0.35
CA LEU A 48 8.90 4.85 1.52
C LEU A 48 10.02 5.36 2.41
N ILE A 49 9.78 5.50 3.71
CA ILE A 49 10.80 5.84 4.71
C ILE A 49 10.83 4.71 5.72
N ILE A 50 12.01 4.13 5.94
CA ILE A 50 12.23 3.13 6.99
C ILE A 50 13.25 3.71 7.96
N ASN A 51 12.88 3.80 9.23
CA ASN A 51 13.72 4.39 10.29
C ASN A 51 13.49 3.69 11.63
N LYS A 52 14.08 4.21 12.71
CA LYS A 52 13.97 3.63 14.06
C LYS A 52 12.54 3.62 14.62
N GLN A 53 11.67 4.51 14.15
CA GLN A 53 10.29 4.60 14.61
C GLN A 53 9.39 3.57 13.91
N GLY A 54 9.64 3.29 12.63
CA GLY A 54 8.80 2.40 11.84
C GLY A 54 8.98 2.53 10.34
N ILE A 55 7.93 2.14 9.62
CA ILE A 55 7.82 2.24 8.17
C ILE A 55 6.76 3.30 7.84
N THR A 56 7.14 4.35 7.11
CA THR A 56 6.20 5.33 6.56
C THR A 56 6.00 5.07 5.07
N ASP A 57 4.80 4.64 4.68
CA ASP A 57 4.44 4.37 3.29
C ASP A 57 3.69 5.54 2.67
N ASN A 58 4.23 6.09 1.57
CA ASN A 58 3.65 7.13 0.70
C ASN A 58 3.53 6.65 -0.77
N SER A 59 3.72 5.35 -1.01
CA SER A 59 3.93 4.75 -2.34
C SER A 59 2.65 4.30 -3.04
N GLY A 60 1.50 4.28 -2.35
CA GLY A 60 0.27 3.74 -2.93
C GLY A 60 -1.02 4.43 -2.50
N GLY A 61 -2.13 4.00 -3.11
CA GLY A 61 -3.48 4.47 -2.79
C GLY A 61 -3.91 4.14 -1.35
N THR A 62 -3.33 3.09 -0.76
CA THR A 62 -3.52 2.65 0.63
C THR A 62 -2.53 3.27 1.62
N SER A 63 -1.64 4.16 1.18
CA SER A 63 -0.67 4.86 2.06
C SER A 63 -1.34 5.41 3.32
N ILE A 64 -0.84 5.02 4.49
CA ILE A 64 -1.44 5.33 5.80
C ILE A 64 -0.54 6.20 6.70
N GLY A 65 0.66 6.53 6.22
CA GLY A 65 1.68 7.21 7.03
C GLY A 65 2.54 6.21 7.82
N LEU A 66 2.92 6.57 9.05
CA LEU A 66 3.82 5.78 9.88
C LEU A 66 3.13 4.56 10.50
N VAL A 67 3.70 3.39 10.25
CA VAL A 67 3.42 2.12 10.91
C VAL A 67 4.57 1.83 11.87
N LYS A 68 4.29 1.86 13.18
CA LYS A 68 5.33 1.71 14.20
C LYS A 68 5.83 0.27 14.25
N TRP A 69 7.13 0.07 14.49
CA TRP A 69 7.68 -1.28 14.66
C TRP A 69 6.99 -2.06 15.77
N ASN A 70 6.59 -1.40 16.87
CA ASN A 70 5.90 -2.05 17.98
C ASN A 70 4.51 -2.58 17.62
N ASP A 71 3.87 -2.02 16.60
CA ASP A 71 2.56 -2.48 16.16
C ASP A 71 2.68 -3.62 15.15
N ILE A 72 3.84 -3.77 14.48
CA ILE A 72 4.09 -4.80 13.49
C ILE A 72 4.42 -6.12 14.20
N ILE A 73 3.52 -7.09 14.06
CA ILE A 73 3.62 -8.44 14.66
C ILE A 73 4.15 -9.48 13.69
N GLY A 74 4.15 -9.17 12.39
CA GLY A 74 4.61 -10.08 11.35
C GLY A 74 4.79 -9.36 10.02
N ILE A 75 5.55 -9.96 9.12
CA ILE A 75 5.69 -9.54 7.74
C ILE A 75 5.59 -10.76 6.83
N ARG A 76 4.87 -10.65 5.72
CA ARG A 76 4.74 -11.75 4.74
C ARG A 76 4.54 -11.24 3.33
N MET A 77 5.04 -12.00 2.36
CA MET A 77 4.87 -11.67 0.94
C MET A 77 3.57 -12.26 0.42
N GLU A 78 2.78 -11.44 -0.27
CA GLU A 78 1.59 -11.87 -1.00
C GLU A 78 1.75 -11.58 -2.49
N GLN A 79 1.16 -12.42 -3.32
CA GLN A 79 1.14 -12.23 -4.77
C GLN A 79 -0.29 -12.33 -5.31
N VAL A 80 -0.72 -11.28 -6.01
CA VAL A 80 -1.98 -11.25 -6.75
C VAL A 80 -1.67 -11.05 -8.21
N HIS A 81 -1.93 -12.08 -9.03
CA HIS A 81 -1.56 -12.10 -10.45
C HIS A 81 -0.03 -11.91 -10.58
N SER A 82 0.42 -10.91 -11.34
CA SER A 82 1.84 -10.57 -11.49
C SER A 82 2.35 -9.59 -10.41
N GLN A 83 1.46 -9.07 -9.55
CA GLN A 83 1.81 -8.06 -8.56
C GLN A 83 2.19 -8.68 -7.23
N LYS A 84 3.37 -8.31 -6.73
CA LYS A 84 3.86 -8.71 -5.39
C LYS A 84 3.68 -7.57 -4.39
N PHE A 85 3.37 -7.94 -3.16
CA PHE A 85 3.14 -7.06 -2.04
C PHE A 85 3.87 -7.57 -0.79
N MET A 86 4.39 -6.64 -0.01
CA MET A 86 4.83 -6.89 1.35
C MET A 86 3.68 -6.52 2.28
N MET A 87 3.12 -7.51 2.96
CA MET A 87 2.07 -7.31 3.95
C MET A 87 2.71 -7.07 5.31
N LEU A 88 2.27 -6.01 6.00
CA LEU A 88 2.67 -5.73 7.38
C LEU A 88 1.53 -6.15 8.30
N GLU A 89 1.70 -7.23 9.03
CA GLU A 89 0.72 -7.67 10.03
C GLU A 89 0.82 -6.77 11.25
N VAL A 90 -0.32 -6.23 11.68
CA VAL A 90 -0.39 -5.28 12.79
C VAL A 90 -1.30 -5.79 13.89
N SER A 91 -0.94 -5.51 15.14
CA SER A 91 -1.71 -5.91 16.32
C SER A 91 -3.09 -5.25 16.42
N ASN A 92 -3.26 -4.06 15.83
CA ASN A 92 -4.53 -3.34 15.78
C ASN A 92 -4.88 -2.88 14.35
N PRO A 93 -5.44 -3.75 13.50
CA PRO A 93 -5.80 -3.43 12.12
C PRO A 93 -6.79 -2.27 11.98
N GLU A 94 -7.80 -2.22 12.86
CA GLU A 94 -8.87 -1.22 12.83
C GLU A 94 -8.33 0.20 13.03
N TYR A 95 -7.39 0.38 13.96
CA TYR A 95 -6.71 1.66 14.16
C TYR A 95 -6.10 2.19 12.85
N TYR A 96 -5.38 1.33 12.11
CA TYR A 96 -4.76 1.71 10.85
C TYR A 96 -5.80 1.98 9.75
N ILE A 97 -6.90 1.24 9.69
CA ILE A 97 -7.99 1.51 8.74
C ILE A 97 -8.63 2.89 9.03
N ASP A 98 -8.79 3.24 10.30
CA ASP A 98 -9.43 4.48 10.73
C ASP A 98 -8.59 5.74 10.54
N LEU A 99 -7.27 5.62 10.50
CA LEU A 99 -6.38 6.72 10.11
C LEU A 99 -6.66 7.26 8.70
N LYS A 100 -7.29 6.44 7.83
CA LYS A 100 -7.60 6.84 6.46
C LYS A 100 -8.81 7.76 6.41
N LYS A 101 -8.58 9.02 6.05
CA LYS A 101 -9.63 10.06 5.97
C LYS A 101 -10.64 9.88 4.84
N ASN A 102 -10.21 9.34 3.69
CA ASN A 102 -11.08 9.22 2.52
C ASN A 102 -11.73 7.83 2.44
N ARG A 103 -13.00 7.80 2.02
CA ARG A 103 -13.85 6.58 2.01
C ARG A 103 -13.27 5.48 1.11
N ILE A 104 -12.78 5.85 -0.08
CA ILE A 104 -12.23 4.88 -1.05
C ILE A 104 -11.02 4.16 -0.47
N GLY A 105 -10.08 4.91 0.12
CA GLY A 105 -8.91 4.34 0.77
C GLY A 105 -9.26 3.45 1.97
N LYS A 106 -10.26 3.86 2.77
CA LYS A 106 -10.74 3.05 3.91
C LYS A 106 -11.33 1.73 3.41
N MET A 107 -12.16 1.77 2.36
CA MET A 107 -12.70 0.56 1.72
C MET A 107 -11.60 -0.35 1.16
N ALA A 108 -10.58 0.22 0.52
CA ALA A 108 -9.45 -0.55 0.00
C ALA A 108 -8.64 -1.24 1.12
N MET A 109 -8.39 -0.54 2.23
CA MET A 109 -7.71 -1.13 3.39
C MET A 109 -8.55 -2.22 4.07
N ARG A 110 -9.88 -2.04 4.15
CA ARG A 110 -10.80 -3.07 4.66
C ARG A 110 -10.76 -4.31 3.78
N ALA A 111 -10.84 -4.15 2.46
CA ALA A 111 -10.76 -5.26 1.52
C ALA A 111 -9.42 -6.01 1.61
N ASN A 112 -8.30 -5.30 1.82
CA ASN A 112 -7.02 -5.93 2.08
C ASN A 112 -7.03 -6.74 3.38
N TYR A 113 -7.62 -6.19 4.46
CA TYR A 113 -7.72 -6.87 5.74
C TYR A 113 -8.61 -8.11 5.65
N ASP A 114 -9.79 -8.02 5.04
CA ASP A 114 -10.72 -9.14 4.90
C ASP A 114 -10.13 -10.27 4.05
N LYS A 115 -9.33 -9.93 3.03
CA LYS A 115 -8.76 -10.92 2.10
C LYS A 115 -7.44 -11.52 2.56
N PHE A 116 -6.57 -10.72 3.18
CA PHE A 116 -5.21 -11.12 3.50
C PHE A 116 -4.93 -11.10 5.00
N GLY A 117 -5.83 -10.61 5.85
CA GLY A 117 -5.58 -10.47 7.30
C GLY A 117 -4.66 -9.31 7.66
N SER A 118 -4.35 -8.39 6.73
CA SER A 118 -3.71 -7.11 7.05
C SER A 118 -4.23 -5.99 6.15
N PRO A 119 -4.52 -4.79 6.71
CA PRO A 119 -4.92 -3.64 5.92
C PRO A 119 -3.74 -2.95 5.21
N ILE A 120 -2.50 -3.30 5.56
CA ILE A 120 -1.28 -2.61 5.12
C ILE A 120 -0.51 -3.48 4.14
N SER A 121 -0.53 -3.06 2.88
CA SER A 121 0.19 -3.69 1.78
C SER A 121 1.13 -2.68 1.12
N ILE A 122 2.43 -2.99 1.03
CA ILE A 122 3.44 -2.15 0.37
C ILE A 122 3.88 -2.82 -0.93
N SER A 123 3.85 -2.07 -2.03
CA SER A 123 4.32 -2.54 -3.34
C SER A 123 5.53 -1.73 -3.80
N ALA A 124 6.31 -2.29 -4.72
CA ALA A 124 7.45 -1.60 -5.32
C ALA A 124 7.06 -0.67 -6.48
N ASN A 125 5.79 -0.64 -6.90
CA ASN A 125 5.38 -0.05 -8.19
C ASN A 125 5.68 1.44 -8.34
N SER A 126 5.60 2.19 -7.24
CA SER A 126 5.93 3.62 -7.25
C SER A 126 7.30 3.93 -6.66
N LEU A 127 8.11 2.90 -6.38
CA LEU A 127 9.42 3.04 -5.76
C LEU A 127 10.51 2.89 -6.84
N LYS A 128 11.68 3.48 -6.58
CA LYS A 128 12.85 3.37 -7.47
C LYS A 128 13.58 2.01 -7.35
N ILE A 129 13.12 1.14 -6.45
CA ILE A 129 13.71 -0.16 -6.19
C ILE A 129 12.75 -1.26 -6.65
N ASN A 130 13.29 -2.42 -7.03
CA ASN A 130 12.47 -3.58 -7.34
C ASN A 130 11.92 -4.24 -6.06
N PHE A 131 10.97 -5.16 -6.24
CA PHE A 131 10.32 -5.84 -5.12
C PHE A 131 11.30 -6.68 -4.28
N ALA A 132 12.26 -7.36 -4.91
CA ALA A 132 13.24 -8.18 -4.17
C ALA A 132 14.07 -7.33 -3.19
N LYS A 133 14.51 -6.14 -3.64
CA LYS A 133 15.23 -5.19 -2.78
C LYS A 133 14.34 -4.59 -1.70
N LEU A 134 13.08 -4.30 -2.01
CA LEU A 134 12.10 -3.84 -1.02
C LEU A 134 11.89 -4.88 0.08
N GLN A 135 11.68 -6.14 -0.30
CA GLN A 135 11.47 -7.25 0.61
C GLN A 135 12.68 -7.41 1.54
N ALA A 136 13.90 -7.50 0.99
CA ALA A 136 15.12 -7.63 1.77
C ALA A 136 15.30 -6.49 2.80
N LEU A 137 15.02 -5.24 2.40
CA LEU A 137 15.12 -4.09 3.30
C LEU A 137 14.11 -4.14 4.45
N ILE A 138 12.88 -4.53 4.19
CA ILE A 138 11.84 -4.63 5.23
C ILE A 138 12.16 -5.79 6.17
N GLU A 139 12.57 -6.95 5.64
CA GLU A 139 12.94 -8.13 6.43
C GLU A 139 14.13 -7.86 7.35
N GLU A 140 15.20 -7.24 6.82
CA GLU A 140 16.38 -6.86 7.60
C GLU A 140 16.01 -5.92 8.76
N GLN A 141 15.26 -4.86 8.45
CA GLN A 141 14.88 -3.86 9.45
C GLN A 141 13.90 -4.43 10.48
N TYR A 142 12.97 -5.30 10.07
CA TYR A 142 12.07 -5.99 10.99
C TYR A 142 12.84 -6.89 11.96
N LYS A 143 13.82 -7.66 11.47
CA LYS A 143 14.68 -8.50 12.32
C LYS A 143 15.45 -7.68 13.36
N ILE A 144 16.12 -6.61 12.92
CA ILE A 144 16.89 -5.72 13.81
C ILE A 144 15.98 -5.16 14.91
N ASN A 145 14.79 -4.67 14.56
CA ASN A 145 13.87 -4.10 15.54
C ASN A 145 13.32 -5.15 16.52
N ASN A 146 13.12 -6.39 16.09
CA ASN A 146 12.72 -7.47 17.00
C ASN A 146 13.85 -7.85 17.97
N GLU A 147 15.09 -7.90 17.52
CA GLU A 147 16.24 -8.14 18.41
C GLU A 147 16.38 -7.02 19.45
N ILE A 148 16.17 -5.76 19.06
CA ILE A 148 16.18 -4.62 19.98
C ILE A 148 15.06 -4.75 21.01
N LYS A 149 13.82 -5.07 20.59
CA LYS A 149 12.69 -5.27 21.51
C LYS A 149 12.98 -6.34 22.56
N ILE A 150 13.58 -7.46 22.16
CA ILE A 150 13.95 -8.56 23.06
C ILE A 150 14.98 -8.09 24.08
N LYS A 151 16.04 -7.40 23.64
CA LYS A 151 17.08 -6.87 24.54
C LYS A 151 16.53 -5.85 25.53
N SER A 152 15.71 -4.90 25.06
CA SER A 152 15.09 -3.89 25.92
C SER A 152 14.10 -4.51 26.92
N GLY A 153 13.36 -5.55 26.51
CA GLY A 153 12.51 -6.31 27.43
C GLY A 153 13.30 -7.02 28.52
N ALA A 154 14.39 -7.68 28.16
CA ALA A 154 15.28 -8.37 29.10
C ALA A 154 15.95 -7.41 30.09
N GLU A 155 16.40 -6.22 29.65
CA GLU A 155 16.95 -5.20 30.55
C GLU A 155 15.91 -4.69 31.57
N ILE A 156 14.64 -4.55 31.16
CA ILE A 156 13.54 -4.15 32.06
C ILE A 156 13.21 -5.28 33.05
N GLU A 157 13.21 -6.54 32.62
CA GLU A 157 12.99 -7.70 33.50
C GLU A 157 14.10 -7.83 34.54
N ILE A 158 15.37 -7.78 34.12
CA ILE A 158 16.52 -7.76 35.04
C ILE A 158 16.36 -6.59 36.01
N GLY A 159 16.07 -5.39 35.52
CA GLY A 159 15.83 -4.19 36.33
C GLY A 159 14.70 -4.32 37.37
N LYS A 160 13.69 -5.16 37.14
CA LYS A 160 12.64 -5.47 38.11
C LYS A 160 13.08 -6.51 39.16
N GLU A 161 13.89 -7.49 38.77
CA GLU A 161 14.40 -8.51 39.69
C GLU A 161 15.40 -7.93 40.71
N ILE A 162 16.09 -6.82 40.40
CA ILE A 162 17.02 -6.15 41.31
C ILE A 162 16.33 -5.30 42.41
N PHE A 163 15.00 -5.24 42.44
CA PHE A 163 14.24 -4.57 43.50
C PHE A 163 13.14 -5.47 44.08
N THR A 164 13.56 -6.39 44.96
CA THR A 164 12.71 -6.85 46.06
C THR A 164 13.54 -6.76 47.35
N ASN A 165 13.25 -5.75 48.17
CA ASN A 165 13.58 -5.73 49.60
C ASN A 165 12.33 -6.16 50.37
#